data_AF-A0A1G9IBH0-F1
#
_entry.id   AF-A0A1G9IBH0-F1
#
_cell.length_a   1.000
_cell.length_b   1.000
_cell.length_c   1.000
_cell.angle_alpha   90.00
_cell.angle_beta   90.00
_cell.angle_gamma   90.00
#
_symmetry.space_group_name_H-M   'P 1'
#
loop_
_entity.id
_entity.type
_entity.pdbx_description
1 polymer ?
#
loop_
_entity_poly.entity_id
_entity_poly.type
_entity_poly.pdbx_seq_one_letter_code
_entity_poly.pdbx_strand_id
1 'polypeptide(L)'
;MNIKDEKRTAFVNTRVTPTEKAILTLQAKTEGMSLGDYVRVQLDRPRVRKTKAERQKVIQLVRIGNNLNQLARWANTYKKNAESAQVVLGLLEIEEKLKCL
;
A
#
# COMPACT_ATOMS: atom_id res chain seq x y z
N MET A 1 -24.78 -11.14 -15.17
CA MET A 1 -25.40 -11.59 -13.90
C MET A 1 -24.50 -11.17 -12.77
N ASN A 2 -25.04 -10.48 -11.76
CA ASN A 2 -24.28 -10.03 -10.60
C ASN A 2 -24.05 -11.24 -9.69
N ILE A 3 -22.79 -11.62 -9.46
CA ILE A 3 -22.39 -12.80 -8.66
C ILE A 3 -22.93 -12.71 -7.22
N LYS A 4 -23.31 -11.51 -6.76
CA LYS A 4 -23.85 -11.27 -5.41
C LYS A 4 -25.26 -11.82 -5.17
N ASP A 5 -26.06 -12.05 -6.22
CA ASP A 5 -27.47 -12.43 -6.09
C ASP A 5 -27.72 -13.95 -6.28
N GLU A 6 -26.69 -14.72 -6.62
CA GLU A 6 -26.80 -16.16 -6.87
C GLU A 6 -26.68 -16.99 -5.59
N LYS A 7 -27.56 -18.01 -5.43
CA LYS A 7 -27.51 -18.93 -4.30
C LYS A 7 -26.26 -19.81 -4.38
N ARG A 8 -25.45 -19.80 -3.33
CA ARG A 8 -24.20 -20.57 -3.23
C ARG A 8 -24.51 -22.05 -2.95
N THR A 9 -24.49 -22.88 -4.00
CA THR A 9 -24.80 -24.33 -3.93
C THR A 9 -23.58 -25.23 -4.12
N ALA A 10 -22.49 -24.72 -4.70
CA ALA A 10 -21.27 -25.49 -4.95
C ALA A 10 -20.28 -25.45 -3.76
N PHE A 11 -19.58 -26.56 -3.52
CA PHE A 11 -18.57 -26.70 -2.47
C PHE A 11 -17.14 -26.54 -3.00
N VAL A 12 -16.29 -25.84 -2.24
CA VAL A 12 -14.84 -25.76 -2.46
C VAL A 12 -14.15 -26.51 -1.32
N ASN A 13 -13.58 -27.68 -1.61
CA ASN A 13 -12.94 -28.55 -0.62
C ASN A 13 -11.42 -28.48 -0.73
N THR A 14 -10.72 -28.34 0.40
CA THR A 14 -9.25 -28.39 0.46
C THR A 14 -8.83 -29.08 1.75
N ARG A 15 -7.86 -30.01 1.65
CA ARG A 15 -7.29 -30.67 2.82
C ARG A 15 -6.30 -29.72 3.48
N VAL A 16 -6.44 -29.54 4.79
CA VAL A 16 -5.54 -28.75 5.63
C VAL A 16 -5.12 -29.59 6.83
N THR A 17 -3.95 -29.30 7.36
CA THR A 17 -3.50 -29.89 8.62
C THR A 17 -4.38 -29.39 9.79
N PRO A 18 -4.42 -30.12 10.91
CA PRO A 18 -5.15 -29.67 12.10
C PRO A 18 -4.68 -28.31 12.61
N THR A 19 -3.36 -28.05 12.55
CA THR A 19 -2.73 -26.81 12.96
C THR A 19 -3.18 -25.63 12.08
N GLU A 20 -3.18 -25.79 10.77
CA GLU A 20 -3.66 -24.76 9.84
C GLU A 20 -5.13 -24.43 10.08
N LYS A 21 -5.98 -25.45 10.32
CA LYS A 21 -7.39 -25.24 10.64
C LYS A 21 -7.56 -24.45 11.94
N ALA A 22 -6.76 -24.73 12.97
CA ALA A 22 -6.79 -24.00 14.23
C ALA A 22 -6.43 -22.52 14.05
N ILE A 23 -5.37 -22.24 13.28
CA ILE A 23 -4.94 -20.88 12.96
C ILE A 23 -6.04 -20.11 12.23
N LEU A 24 -6.61 -20.68 11.16
CA LEU A 24 -7.68 -20.04 10.39
C LEU A 24 -8.92 -19.78 11.24
N THR A 25 -9.25 -20.70 12.15
CA THR A 25 -10.40 -20.56 13.06
C THR A 25 -10.15 -19.45 14.08
N LEU A 26 -8.93 -19.35 14.61
CA LEU A 26 -8.55 -18.27 15.52
C LEU A 26 -8.64 -16.91 14.81
N GLN A 27 -8.08 -16.79 13.61
CA GLN A 27 -8.15 -15.56 12.82
C GLN A 27 -9.58 -15.14 12.51
N ALA A 28 -10.44 -16.09 12.11
CA ALA A 28 -11.86 -15.82 11.87
C ALA A 28 -12.57 -15.31 13.14
N LYS A 29 -12.27 -15.90 14.30
CA LYS A 29 -12.81 -15.45 15.61
C LYS A 29 -12.34 -14.05 15.97
N THR A 30 -11.05 -13.74 15.76
CA THR A 30 -10.50 -12.40 16.02
C THR A 30 -11.20 -11.34 15.18
N GLU A 31 -11.54 -11.66 13.93
CA GLU A 31 -12.27 -10.75 13.04
C GLU A 31 -13.81 -10.83 13.20
N GLY A 32 -14.32 -11.60 14.18
CA GLY A 32 -15.75 -11.70 14.50
C GLY A 32 -16.61 -12.38 13.42
N MET A 33 -16.02 -13.19 12.56
CA MET A 33 -16.67 -13.78 11.38
C MET A 33 -16.62 -15.31 11.37
N SER A 34 -17.52 -15.93 10.59
CA SER A 34 -17.48 -17.38 10.40
C SER A 34 -16.25 -17.78 9.60
N LEU A 35 -15.74 -19.01 9.80
CA LEU A 35 -14.58 -19.51 9.05
C LEU A 35 -14.80 -19.45 7.52
N GLY A 36 -16.04 -19.72 7.07
CA GLY A 36 -16.39 -19.65 5.65
C GLY A 36 -16.39 -18.22 5.12
N ASP A 37 -16.89 -17.26 5.89
CA ASP A 37 -16.87 -15.84 5.50
C ASP A 37 -15.46 -15.27 5.55
N TYR A 38 -14.66 -15.66 6.55
CA TYR A 38 -13.24 -15.32 6.62
C TYR A 38 -12.48 -15.77 5.38
N VAL A 39 -12.63 -17.03 4.97
CA VAL A 39 -11.98 -17.55 3.76
C VAL A 39 -12.48 -16.80 2.52
N ARG A 40 -13.77 -16.49 2.41
CA ARG A 40 -14.31 -15.73 1.27
C ARG A 40 -13.75 -14.33 1.21
N VAL A 41 -13.78 -13.57 2.31
CA VAL A 41 -13.19 -12.23 2.40
C VAL A 41 -11.71 -12.31 2.05
N GLN A 42 -10.99 -13.30 2.55
CA GLN A 42 -9.56 -13.45 2.29
C GLN A 42 -9.25 -13.82 0.83
N LEU A 43 -10.12 -14.57 0.15
CA LEU A 43 -9.99 -14.93 -1.26
C LEU A 43 -10.47 -13.82 -2.21
N ASP A 44 -11.49 -13.05 -1.79
CA ASP A 44 -12.06 -11.90 -2.51
C ASP A 44 -11.24 -10.63 -2.30
N ARG A 45 -10.39 -10.58 -1.26
CA ARG A 45 -9.35 -9.57 -1.14
C ARG A 45 -8.53 -9.63 -2.43
N PRO A 46 -8.44 -8.53 -3.20
CA PRO A 46 -7.61 -8.51 -4.40
C PRO A 46 -6.22 -8.94 -3.96
N ARG A 47 -5.73 -10.04 -4.52
CA ARG A 47 -4.33 -10.43 -4.34
C ARG A 47 -3.52 -9.35 -5.01
N VAL A 48 -3.16 -8.30 -4.28
CA VAL A 48 -2.28 -7.25 -4.75
C VAL A 48 -0.88 -7.86 -4.81
N ARG A 49 -0.63 -8.74 -5.80
CA ARG A 49 0.67 -8.73 -6.44
C ARG A 49 0.78 -7.31 -6.97
N LYS A 50 1.54 -6.45 -6.27
CA LYS A 50 1.80 -5.09 -6.72
C LYS A 50 2.13 -5.18 -8.20
N THR A 51 1.24 -4.66 -9.04
CA THR A 51 1.45 -4.68 -10.49
C THR A 51 2.81 -4.04 -10.77
N LYS A 52 3.46 -4.39 -11.88
CA LYS A 52 4.77 -3.77 -12.22
C LYS A 52 4.68 -2.23 -12.15
N ALA A 53 3.53 -1.67 -12.55
CA ALA A 53 3.23 -0.26 -12.44
C ALA A 53 3.16 0.25 -10.98
N GLU A 54 2.44 -0.41 -10.08
CA GLU A 54 2.38 -0.01 -8.66
C GLU A 54 3.73 -0.16 -7.94
N ARG A 55 4.47 -1.21 -8.24
CA ARG A 55 5.85 -1.36 -7.74
C ARG A 55 6.73 -0.21 -8.21
N GLN A 56 6.61 0.16 -9.48
CA GLN A 56 7.34 1.29 -10.05
C GLN A 56 6.95 2.61 -9.35
N LYS A 57 5.65 2.85 -9.08
CA LYS A 57 5.20 4.02 -8.31
C LYS A 57 5.84 4.09 -6.92
N VAL A 58 5.86 2.97 -6.19
CA VAL A 58 6.51 2.91 -4.87
C VAL A 58 8.00 3.20 -4.96
N ILE A 59 8.69 2.67 -5.98
CA ILE A 59 10.13 2.96 -6.20
C ILE A 59 10.35 4.45 -6.49
N GLN A 60 9.49 5.09 -7.29
CA GLN A 60 9.60 6.52 -7.56
C GLN A 60 9.40 7.35 -6.29
N LEU A 61 8.43 7.00 -5.45
CA LEU A 61 8.23 7.66 -4.15
C LEU A 61 9.46 7.56 -3.25
N VAL A 62 10.11 6.39 -3.19
CA VAL A 62 11.36 6.21 -2.43
C VAL A 62 12.47 7.11 -2.96
N ARG A 63 12.60 7.23 -4.29
CA ARG A 63 13.61 8.12 -4.91
C ARG A 63 13.34 9.60 -4.62
N ILE A 64 12.10 10.03 -4.70
CA ILE A 64 11.68 11.41 -4.35
C ILE A 64 12.01 11.68 -2.88
N GLY A 65 11.64 10.77 -1.97
CA GLY A 65 11.93 10.90 -0.55
C GLY A 65 13.43 11.00 -0.25
N ASN A 66 14.25 10.21 -0.94
CA ASN A 66 15.71 10.29 -0.80
C ASN A 66 16.27 11.67 -1.20
N ASN A 67 15.80 12.22 -2.33
CA ASN A 67 16.22 13.55 -2.78
C ASN A 67 15.81 14.63 -1.77
N LEU A 68 14.57 14.58 -1.27
CA LEU A 68 14.10 15.51 -0.23
C LEU A 68 14.94 15.41 1.05
N ASN A 69 15.30 14.20 1.46
CA ASN A 69 16.13 14.00 2.64
C ASN A 69 17.56 14.55 2.45
N GLN A 70 18.12 14.44 1.24
CA GLN A 70 19.42 15.03 0.92
C GLN A 70 19.36 16.57 0.96
N LEU A 71 18.32 17.18 0.39
CA LEU A 71 18.10 18.62 0.45
C LEU A 71 17.92 19.10 1.89
N ALA A 72 17.13 18.39 2.69
CA ALA A 72 16.94 18.71 4.10
C ALA A 72 18.26 18.65 4.89
N ARG A 73 19.08 17.60 4.67
CA ARG A 73 20.42 17.52 5.29
C ARG A 73 21.31 18.66 4.85
N TRP A 74 21.40 18.93 3.55
CA TRP A 74 22.21 20.03 3.01
C TRP A 74 21.78 21.38 3.61
N ALA A 75 20.49 21.68 3.65
CA ALA A 75 19.96 22.92 4.22
C ALA A 75 20.28 23.05 5.72
N ASN A 76 20.22 21.93 6.47
CA ASN A 76 20.57 21.91 7.88
C ASN A 76 22.08 22.06 8.13
N THR A 77 22.92 21.58 7.23
CA THR A 77 24.39 21.63 7.32
C THR A 77 24.96 22.98 6.85
N TYR A 78 24.42 23.56 5.78
CA TYR A 78 24.96 24.74 5.11
C TYR A 78 23.98 25.93 5.23
N LYS A 79 23.82 26.45 6.45
CA LYS A 79 22.90 27.56 6.80
C LYS A 79 23.37 28.96 6.35
N LYS A 80 23.93 29.11 5.14
CA LYS A 80 24.26 30.43 4.59
C LYS A 80 23.04 30.98 3.84
N ASN A 81 22.47 32.09 4.34
CA ASN A 81 21.18 32.66 3.91
C ASN A 81 21.01 32.81 2.38
N ALA A 82 22.07 33.16 1.65
CA ALA A 82 21.98 33.40 0.21
C ALA A 82 21.75 32.12 -0.62
N GLU A 83 22.40 31.01 -0.27
CA GLU A 83 22.25 29.73 -0.99
C GLU A 83 20.94 29.03 -0.62
N SER A 84 20.51 29.17 0.64
CA SER A 84 19.23 28.62 1.09
C SER A 84 18.03 29.26 0.36
N ALA A 85 18.09 30.57 0.07
CA ALA A 85 17.02 31.28 -0.64
C ALA A 85 16.80 30.75 -2.08
N GLN A 86 17.88 30.43 -2.81
CA GLN A 86 17.80 29.88 -4.16
C GLN A 86 17.18 28.47 -4.17
N VAL A 87 17.53 27.64 -3.18
CA VAL A 87 16.94 26.31 -3.02
C VAL A 87 15.46 26.38 -2.69
N VAL A 88 15.06 27.31 -1.80
CA VAL A 88 13.64 27.53 -1.47
C VAL A 88 12.84 27.99 -2.70
N LEU A 89 13.40 28.89 -3.51
CA LEU A 89 12.74 29.34 -4.74
C LEU A 89 12.52 28.18 -5.72
N GLY A 90 13.54 27.35 -5.94
CA GLY A 90 13.41 26.16 -6.80
C GLY A 90 12.40 25.13 -6.27
N LEU A 91 12.29 24.96 -4.95
CA LEU A 91 11.28 24.09 -4.35
C LEU A 91 9.85 24.62 -4.54
N LEU A 92 9.65 25.94 -4.42
CA LEU A 92 8.36 26.59 -4.67
C LEU A 92 7.93 26.44 -6.14
N GLU A 93 8.85 26.60 -7.10
CA GLU A 93 8.55 26.37 -8.52
C GLU A 93 8.13 24.92 -8.82
N ILE A 94 8.77 23.95 -8.16
CA ILE A 94 8.40 22.54 -8.28
C ILE A 94 7.02 22.31 -7.67
N GLU A 95 6.73 22.90 -6.51
CA GLU A 95 5.42 22.80 -5.86
C GLU A 95 4.30 23.37 -6.76
N GLU A 96 4.51 24.55 -7.36
CA GLU A 96 3.60 25.17 -8.33
C GLU A 96 3.33 24.24 -9.52
N LYS A 97 4.39 23.69 -10.15
CA LYS A 97 4.24 22.79 -11.29
C LYS A 97 3.50 21.50 -10.93
N LEU A 98 3.65 21.01 -9.71
CA LEU A 98 2.96 19.82 -9.22
C LEU A 98 1.47 20.08 -8.91
N LYS A 99 1.08 21.29 -8.52
CA LYS A 99 -0.33 21.66 -8.29
C LYS A 99 -1.18 21.67 -9.56
N CYS A 100 -0.54 21.83 -10.72
CA CYS A 100 -1.20 21.88 -12.03
C CYS A 100 -1.35 20.52 -12.73
N LEU A 101 -0.93 19.42 -12.08
CA LEU A 101 -1.06 18.04 -12.56
C LEU A 101 -2.24 17.32 -11.89
#